data_AF-A0A1H3NZZ3-F1
#
_entry.id   AF-A0A1H3NZZ3-F1
#
_cell.length_a   1.000
_cell.length_b   1.000
_cell.length_c   1.000
_cell.angle_alpha   90.00
_cell.angle_beta   90.00
_cell.angle_gamma   90.00
#
_symmetry.space_group_name_H-M   'P 1'
#
loop_
_entity.id
_entity.type
_entity.pdbx_description
1 polymer ?
#
loop_
_entity_poly.entity_id
_entity_poly.type
_entity_poly.pdbx_seq_one_letter_code
_entity_poly.pdbx_strand_id
1 'polypeptide(L)'
;MKSIIILVPDLFYLLWKISLDPSLPQKYKGKVVYAILYFLSPIDIIPDALGAWALIDDAFVAITIINALINELDQEYIQQFWYGDPNVLSNLQALVKECDNLLVFIDKELIPRVLGKNDEPLIK
;
A
#
# COMPACT_ATOMS: atom_id res chain seq x y z
N MET A 1 -18.97 -9.49 -15.78
CA MET A 1 -18.09 -9.42 -14.59
C MET A 1 -16.67 -9.79 -15.00
N LYS A 2 -15.92 -8.84 -15.58
CA LYS A 2 -14.51 -9.01 -16.00
C LYS A 2 -13.75 -7.77 -15.52
N SER A 3 -13.51 -7.58 -14.22
CA SER A 3 -13.11 -6.22 -13.80
C SER A 3 -12.12 -6.08 -12.63
N ILE A 4 -11.76 -7.14 -11.90
CA ILE A 4 -10.74 -7.03 -10.83
C ILE A 4 -9.44 -7.74 -11.22
N ILE A 5 -9.52 -8.82 -11.99
CA ILE A 5 -8.35 -9.62 -12.40
C ILE A 5 -7.38 -8.85 -13.32
N ILE A 6 -7.87 -7.83 -14.03
CA ILE A 6 -7.04 -7.00 -14.95
C ILE A 6 -6.33 -5.85 -14.21
N LEU A 7 -6.79 -5.49 -13.00
CA LEU A 7 -6.24 -4.36 -12.25
C LEU A 7 -4.81 -4.63 -11.73
N VAL A 8 -4.57 -5.86 -11.32
CA VAL A 8 -3.31 -6.36 -10.74
C VAL A 8 -2.13 -6.16 -11.72
N PRO A 9 -2.17 -6.68 -12.97
CA PRO A 9 -1.09 -6.44 -13.92
C PRO A 9 -0.93 -4.96 -14.33
N ASP A 10 -2.01 -4.18 -14.42
CA ASP A 10 -1.94 -2.75 -14.73
C ASP A 10 -1.22 -1.95 -13.63
N LEU A 11 -1.52 -2.27 -12.36
CA LEU A 11 -0.83 -1.69 -11.20
C LEU A 11 0.64 -2.09 -11.14
N PHE A 12 0.96 -3.36 -11.40
CA PHE A 12 2.35 -3.80 -11.44
C PHE A 12 3.13 -3.06 -12.53
N TYR A 13 2.55 -2.93 -13.73
CA TYR A 13 3.18 -2.21 -14.84
C TYR A 13 3.39 -0.73 -14.50
N LEU A 14 2.41 -0.09 -13.87
CA LEU A 14 2.53 1.29 -13.38
C LEU A 14 3.72 1.43 -12.40
N LEU A 15 3.76 0.59 -11.37
CA LEU A 15 4.83 0.60 -10.36
C LEU A 15 6.19 0.38 -11.01
N TRP A 16 6.29 -0.61 -11.90
CA TRP A 16 7.50 -0.92 -12.62
C TRP A 16 8.00 0.27 -13.44
N LYS A 17 7.12 0.91 -14.21
CA LYS A 17 7.48 2.07 -15.04
C LYS A 17 7.90 3.28 -14.21
N ILE A 18 7.19 3.58 -13.13
CA ILE A 18 7.55 4.65 -12.18
C ILE A 18 8.92 4.35 -11.54
N SER A 19 9.20 3.08 -11.19
CA SER A 19 10.48 2.71 -10.57
C SER A 19 11.70 2.97 -11.46
N LEU A 20 11.49 2.88 -12.78
CA LEU A 20 12.52 3.07 -13.79
C LEU A 20 12.67 4.53 -14.21
N ASP A 21 11.73 5.42 -13.85
CA ASP A 21 11.84 6.84 -14.19
C ASP A 21 12.96 7.50 -13.38
N PRO A 22 13.99 8.07 -14.04
CA PRO A 22 15.04 8.82 -13.36
C PRO A 22 14.53 10.11 -12.71
N SER A 23 13.37 10.63 -13.11
CA SER A 23 12.77 11.86 -12.59
C SER A 23 12.12 11.69 -11.22
N LEU A 24 11.89 10.44 -10.78
CA LEU A 24 11.30 10.14 -9.49
C LEU A 24 12.26 10.51 -8.34
N PRO A 25 11.83 11.37 -7.39
CA PRO A 25 12.62 11.66 -6.19
C PRO A 25 13.02 10.40 -5.42
N GLN A 26 14.28 10.32 -4.97
CA GLN A 26 14.81 9.14 -4.26
C GLN A 26 13.98 8.73 -3.03
N LYS A 27 13.36 9.71 -2.34
CA LYS A 27 12.45 9.48 -1.21
C LYS A 27 11.28 8.54 -1.54
N TYR A 28 10.82 8.54 -2.80
CA TYR A 28 9.69 7.71 -3.26
C TYR A 28 10.17 6.43 -3.93
N LYS A 29 11.40 6.43 -4.46
CA LYS A 29 11.98 5.26 -5.13
C LYS A 29 12.06 4.05 -4.21
N GLY A 30 12.39 4.25 -2.94
CA GLY A 30 12.36 3.18 -1.93
C GLY A 30 10.96 2.57 -1.74
N LYS A 31 9.91 3.40 -1.67
CA LYS A 31 8.52 2.95 -1.52
C LYS A 31 8.04 2.15 -2.73
N VAL A 32 8.36 2.60 -3.94
CA VAL A 32 8.00 1.90 -5.19
C VAL A 32 8.72 0.56 -5.30
N VAL A 33 10.02 0.52 -4.99
CA VAL A 33 10.78 -0.74 -5.01
C VAL A 33 10.25 -1.72 -3.97
N TYR A 34 9.94 -1.24 -2.75
CA TYR A 34 9.31 -2.05 -1.73
C TYR A 34 7.98 -2.64 -2.21
N ALA A 35 7.18 -1.86 -2.95
CA ALA A 35 5.93 -2.33 -3.55
C ALA A 35 6.12 -3.44 -4.56
N ILE A 36 7.09 -3.29 -5.45
CA ILE A 36 7.39 -4.28 -6.48
C ILE A 36 7.88 -5.57 -5.82
N LEU A 37 8.77 -5.45 -4.83
CA LEU A 37 9.27 -6.60 -4.07
C LEU A 37 8.13 -7.33 -3.34
N TYR A 38 7.22 -6.56 -2.74
CA TYR A 38 6.03 -7.10 -2.08
C TYR A 38 5.12 -7.84 -3.07
N PHE A 39 4.81 -7.19 -4.19
CA PHE A 39 3.92 -7.74 -5.22
C PHE A 39 4.48 -9.00 -5.89
N LEU A 40 5.81 -9.08 -6.03
CA LEU A 40 6.50 -10.24 -6.61
C LEU A 40 6.78 -11.33 -5.60
N SER A 41 6.60 -11.09 -4.30
CA SER A 41 6.96 -12.06 -3.28
C SER A 41 5.96 -13.22 -3.26
N PRO A 42 6.38 -14.46 -3.57
CA PRO A 42 5.55 -15.64 -3.35
C PRO A 42 5.59 -16.13 -1.89
N ILE A 43 6.22 -15.35 -1.00
CA ILE A 43 6.56 -15.71 0.39
C ILE A 43 6.24 -14.52 1.30
N ASP A 44 5.57 -14.75 2.43
CA ASP A 44 5.39 -13.76 3.49
C ASP A 44 6.74 -13.18 3.92
N ILE A 45 7.02 -11.93 3.55
CA ILE A 45 8.25 -11.22 3.93
C ILE A 45 8.15 -10.78 5.39
N ILE A 46 6.95 -10.50 5.88
CA ILE A 46 6.68 -10.25 7.30
C ILE A 46 6.69 -11.60 7.99
N PRO A 47 7.72 -11.92 8.80
CA PRO A 47 7.71 -13.15 9.57
C PRO A 47 6.58 -13.06 10.59
N ASP A 48 5.93 -14.17 10.91
CA ASP A 48 4.94 -14.29 12.01
C ASP A 48 5.43 -13.66 13.34
N ALA A 49 6.74 -13.49 13.49
CA ALA A 49 7.40 -12.79 14.59
C ALA A 49 7.00 -11.31 14.78
N LEU A 50 6.37 -10.66 13.79
CA LEU A 50 5.89 -9.26 13.91
C LEU A 50 4.51 -9.13 14.59
N GLY A 51 3.91 -10.23 15.06
CA GLY A 51 2.72 -10.20 15.91
C GLY A 51 1.51 -9.60 15.21
N ALA A 52 0.81 -8.63 15.82
CA ALA A 52 -0.40 -8.04 15.24
C ALA A 52 -0.20 -7.35 13.88
N TRP A 53 1.04 -7.02 13.49
CA TRP A 53 1.35 -6.50 12.15
C TRP A 53 1.21 -7.57 11.07
N ALA A 54 1.47 -8.85 11.39
CA ALA A 54 1.31 -9.96 10.45
C ALA A 54 -0.16 -10.26 10.11
N LEU A 55 -1.11 -9.84 10.94
CA LEU A 55 -2.56 -10.03 10.69
C LEU A 55 -3.11 -9.10 9.62
N ILE A 56 -2.38 -8.04 9.25
CA ILE A 56 -2.87 -6.94 8.41
C ILE A 56 -2.14 -6.90 7.04
N ASP A 57 -1.19 -7.82 6.82
CA ASP A 57 -0.11 -7.69 5.83
C ASP A 57 -0.59 -7.48 4.38
N ASP A 58 -1.38 -8.42 3.82
CA ASP A 58 -1.70 -8.51 2.38
C ASP A 58 -2.28 -7.25 1.73
N ALA A 59 -3.28 -6.64 2.35
CA ALA A 59 -4.00 -5.51 1.78
C ALA A 59 -3.40 -4.16 2.21
N PHE A 60 -2.84 -4.09 3.42
CA PHE A 60 -2.40 -2.84 4.02
C PHE A 60 -1.14 -2.29 3.36
N VAL A 61 -0.19 -3.16 3.02
CA VAL A 61 1.04 -2.75 2.32
C VAL A 61 0.70 -2.22 0.93
N ALA A 62 -0.14 -2.95 0.19
CA ALA A 62 -0.62 -2.52 -1.13
C ALA A 62 -1.35 -1.18 -1.05
N ILE A 63 -2.30 -1.02 -0.12
CA ILE A 63 -3.04 0.22 0.10
C ILE A 63 -2.09 1.37 0.47
N THR A 64 -1.15 1.15 1.39
CA THR A 64 -0.22 2.19 1.87
C THR A 64 0.66 2.71 0.74
N ILE A 65 1.12 1.82 -0.13
CA ILE A 65 1.94 2.17 -1.28
C ILE A 65 1.11 2.92 -2.30
N ILE A 66 -0.06 2.40 -2.65
CA ILE A 66 -0.96 3.06 -3.61
C ILE A 66 -1.34 4.45 -3.08
N ASN A 67 -1.58 4.58 -1.77
CA ASN A 67 -1.84 5.84 -1.11
C ASN A 67 -0.65 6.80 -1.20
N ALA A 68 0.55 6.33 -0.91
CA ALA A 68 1.76 7.14 -1.05
C ALA A 68 1.94 7.61 -2.49
N LEU A 69 1.67 6.77 -3.49
CA LEU A 69 1.76 7.16 -4.89
C LEU A 69 0.75 8.22 -5.25
N ILE A 70 -0.52 8.04 -4.86
CA ILE A 70 -1.62 8.94 -5.23
C ILE A 70 -1.54 10.29 -4.50
N ASN A 71 -1.07 10.30 -3.25
CA ASN A 71 -1.00 11.52 -2.45
C ASN A 71 0.33 12.28 -2.61
N GLU A 72 1.42 11.60 -2.95
CA GLU A 72 2.76 12.21 -2.97
C GLU A 72 3.31 12.45 -4.38
N LEU A 73 2.75 11.80 -5.41
CA LEU A 73 3.04 12.06 -6.82
C LEU A 73 1.88 12.80 -7.48
N ASP A 74 2.21 13.69 -8.41
CA ASP A 74 1.20 14.43 -9.14
C ASP A 74 0.33 13.48 -9.96
N GLN A 75 -0.99 13.71 -9.96
CA GLN A 75 -1.94 12.86 -10.69
C GLN A 75 -1.61 12.77 -12.18
N GLU A 76 -1.20 13.89 -12.79
CA GLU A 76 -0.77 13.95 -14.19
C GLU A 76 0.46 13.07 -14.44
N TYR A 77 1.38 13.02 -13.47
CA TYR A 77 2.57 12.16 -13.55
C TYR A 77 2.21 10.68 -13.51
N ILE A 78 1.29 10.27 -12.61
CA ILE A 78 0.83 8.88 -12.54
C ILE A 78 0.11 8.46 -13.83
N GLN A 79 -0.72 9.36 -14.38
CA GLN A 79 -1.47 9.09 -15.61
C GLN A 79 -0.57 8.87 -16.82
N GLN A 80 0.62 9.47 -16.87
CA GLN A 80 1.59 9.25 -17.97
C GLN A 80 2.08 7.79 -18.04
N PHE A 81 2.08 7.08 -16.92
CA PHE A 81 2.55 5.71 -16.82
C PHE A 81 1.41 4.69 -16.71
N TRP A 82 0.16 5.14 -16.57
CA TRP A 82 -1.02 4.28 -16.48
C TRP A 82 -1.42 3.75 -17.86
N TYR A 83 -1.45 2.43 -18.00
CA TYR A 83 -1.82 1.74 -19.25
C TYR A 83 -3.27 1.24 -19.26
N GLY A 84 -3.92 1.21 -18.09
CA GLY A 84 -5.30 0.71 -17.93
C GLY A 84 -6.38 1.76 -18.23
N ASP A 85 -7.64 1.42 -17.91
CA ASP A 85 -8.77 2.34 -18.07
C ASP A 85 -8.63 3.55 -17.10
N PRO A 86 -8.71 4.80 -17.58
CA PRO A 86 -8.66 5.99 -16.73
C PRO A 86 -9.72 6.01 -15.62
N ASN A 87 -10.92 5.46 -15.89
CA ASN A 87 -12.00 5.36 -14.89
C ASN A 87 -11.62 4.42 -13.75
N VAL A 88 -10.85 3.38 -14.04
CA VAL A 88 -10.34 2.44 -13.04
C VAL A 88 -9.34 3.13 -12.12
N LEU A 89 -8.44 3.95 -12.67
CA LEU A 89 -7.50 4.74 -11.87
C LEU A 89 -8.25 5.73 -10.95
N SER A 90 -9.25 6.45 -11.47
CA SER A 90 -10.05 7.37 -10.64
C SER A 90 -10.83 6.65 -9.54
N ASN A 91 -11.37 5.46 -9.81
CA ASN A 91 -12.03 4.64 -8.79
C ASN A 91 -11.03 4.11 -7.75
N LEU A 92 -9.82 3.73 -8.16
CA LEU A 92 -8.74 3.32 -7.27
C LEU A 92 -8.35 4.48 -6.34
N GLN A 93 -8.23 5.70 -6.87
CA GLN A 93 -7.97 6.90 -6.08
C GLN A 93 -9.06 7.17 -5.04
N ALA A 94 -10.34 7.04 -5.43
CA ALA A 94 -11.45 7.18 -4.50
C ALA A 94 -11.43 6.11 -3.40
N LEU A 95 -11.17 4.85 -3.77
CA LEU A 95 -11.10 3.72 -2.83
C LEU A 95 -9.93 3.88 -1.85
N VAL A 96 -8.78 4.30 -2.34
CA VAL A 96 -7.57 4.50 -1.52
C VAL A 96 -7.77 5.62 -0.50
N LYS A 97 -8.47 6.68 -0.90
CA LYS A 97 -8.84 7.78 0.01
C LYS A 97 -9.76 7.30 1.14
N GLU A 98 -10.66 6.37 0.84
CA GLU A 98 -11.48 5.71 1.86
C GLU A 98 -10.64 4.79 2.76
N CYS A 99 -9.70 4.07 2.17
CA CYS A 99 -8.76 3.24 2.92
C CYS A 99 -7.86 4.05 3.84
N ASP A 100 -7.49 5.29 3.50
CA ASP A 100 -6.66 6.15 4.36
C ASP A 100 -7.33 6.40 5.72
N ASN A 101 -8.65 6.60 5.71
CA ASN A 101 -9.43 6.70 6.95
C ASN A 101 -9.43 5.38 7.73
N LEU A 102 -9.45 4.24 7.02
CA LEU A 102 -9.35 2.91 7.64
C LEU A 102 -7.95 2.67 8.22
N LEU A 103 -6.87 3.09 7.56
CA LEU A 103 -5.50 2.98 8.09
C LEU A 103 -5.37 3.76 9.40
N VAL A 104 -5.87 5.01 9.43
CA VAL A 104 -5.87 5.84 10.64
C VAL A 104 -6.73 5.23 11.74
N PHE A 105 -7.88 4.65 11.40
CA PHE A 105 -8.73 3.94 12.35
C PHE A 105 -8.03 2.69 12.90
N ILE A 106 -7.40 1.89 12.04
CA ILE A 106 -6.67 0.68 12.46
C ILE A 106 -5.56 1.08 13.45
N ASP A 107 -4.74 2.07 13.10
CA ASP A 107 -3.62 2.54 13.91
C ASP A 107 -4.06 3.09 15.28
N LYS A 108 -5.14 3.88 15.30
CA LYS A 108 -5.59 4.56 16.53
C LYS A 108 -6.52 3.73 17.41
N GLU A 109 -7.34 2.87 16.83
CA GLU A 109 -8.45 2.21 17.53
C GLU A 109 -8.29 0.70 17.60
N LEU A 110 -7.89 0.04 16.51
CA LEU A 110 -7.79 -1.42 16.48
C LEU A 110 -6.46 -1.93 17.04
N ILE A 111 -5.33 -1.37 16.63
CA ILE A 111 -4.00 -1.80 17.11
C ILE A 111 -3.92 -1.68 18.64
N PRO A 112 -4.29 -0.55 19.29
CA PRO A 112 -4.23 -0.44 20.74
C PRO A 112 -5.20 -1.38 21.47
N ARG A 113 -6.37 -1.69 20.87
CA ARG A 113 -7.35 -2.63 21.42
C ARG A 113 -6.92 -4.09 21.31
N VAL A 114 -6.37 -4.48 20.17
CA VAL A 114 -5.97 -5.87 19.88
C VAL A 114 -4.64 -6.20 20.54
N LEU A 115 -3.68 -5.27 20.53
CA LEU A 115 -2.39 -5.48 21.16
C LEU A 115 -2.43 -5.38 22.69
N GLY A 116 -3.51 -4.87 23.27
CA GLY A 116 -3.68 -4.77 24.71
C GLY A 116 -2.52 -4.03 25.35
N LYS A 117 -2.72 -2.75 25.68
CA LYS A 117 -1.85 -2.13 26.67
C LYS A 117 -2.10 -2.84 28.01
N ASN A 118 -1.41 -3.96 28.23
CA ASN A 118 -1.21 -4.54 29.55
C ASN A 118 -0.30 -3.56 30.30
N ASP A 119 -0.89 -2.46 30.75
CA ASP A 119 -0.36 -1.63 31.83
C ASP A 119 -0.50 -2.41 33.16
N GLU A 120 0.04 -3.63 33.25
CA GLU A 120 0.43 -4.19 34.54
C GLU A 120 1.93 -3.91 34.72
N PRO A 121 2.33 -3.10 35.72
CA PRO A 121 3.73 -2.92 36.03
C PRO A 121 4.30 -4.24 36.55
N LEU A 122 5.20 -4.85 35.77
CA LEU A 122 5.99 -6.01 36.20
C LEU A 122 7.10 -5.61 37.18
N ILE A 123 6.78 -4.97 38.31
CA ILE A 123 7.66 -5.00 39.50
C ILE A 123 6.78 -4.99 40.77
N LYS A 124 6.97 -6.04 41.57
CA LYS A 124 6.37 -6.32 42.89
C LYS A 124 6.47 -5.18 43.89
#